data_AF-A0A433QE29-F1
#
_entry.id   AF-A0A433QE29-F1
#
_cell.length_a   1.000
_cell.length_b   1.000
_cell.length_c   1.000
_cell.angle_alpha   90.00
_cell.angle_beta   90.00
_cell.angle_gamma   90.00
#
_symmetry.space_group_name_H-M   'P 1'
#
loop_
_entity.id
_entity.type
_entity.pdbx_description
1 polymer ?
#
loop_
_entity_poly.entity_id
_entity_poly.type
_entity_poly.pdbx_seq_one_letter_code
_entity_poly.pdbx_strand_id
1 'polypeptide(L)'
;MREGPCMGISRRVNRFHNRRCLFPTLQFLDNDGLRHVLTLLRDDPDKGVRSKAQYAVSGAIKHFPEALEAFAGMGGYDVLGEVITRADDPPTLRKIIFLYNTLMAEDPATAPVLRDNGTVAKLEEVLGKFGEDEDMVEKVGSPVSFLVVVDIL
;
A
#
# COMPACT_ATOMS: atom_id res chain seq x y z
N MET A 1 15.13 36.10 -22.12
CA MET A 1 14.61 35.13 -21.13
C MET A 1 13.24 35.64 -20.71
N ARG A 2 12.17 34.91 -21.04
CA ARG A 2 10.78 35.35 -20.80
C ARG A 2 10.31 34.79 -19.46
N GLU A 3 10.02 35.67 -18.52
CA GLU A 3 9.17 35.35 -17.37
C GLU A 3 7.70 35.38 -17.83
N GLY A 4 6.96 34.34 -17.50
CA GLY A 4 5.51 34.27 -17.69
C GLY A 4 4.80 34.32 -16.33
N PRO A 5 3.74 35.14 -16.16
CA PRO A 5 3.06 35.29 -14.88
C PRO A 5 2.01 34.18 -14.67
N CYS A 6 2.05 33.51 -13.53
CA CYS A 6 0.93 32.68 -13.06
C CYS A 6 -0.20 33.60 -12.59
N MET A 7 -1.16 33.85 -13.49
CA MET A 7 -2.39 34.57 -13.21
C MET A 7 -3.34 33.67 -12.42
N GLY A 8 -3.86 34.19 -11.30
CA GLY A 8 -4.46 33.38 -10.25
C GLY A 8 -5.91 32.98 -10.42
N ILE A 9 -6.36 32.17 -9.46
CA ILE A 9 -7.74 32.19 -8.96
C ILE A 9 -7.67 32.38 -7.45
N SER A 10 -8.44 33.36 -7.00
CA SER A 10 -8.43 33.98 -5.69
C SER A 10 -9.55 33.39 -4.82
N ARG A 11 -9.19 33.07 -3.57
CA ARG A 11 -9.95 33.28 -2.30
C ARG A 11 -10.50 32.07 -1.52
N ARG A 12 -9.92 31.99 -0.30
CA ARG A 12 -10.45 31.60 1.02
C ARG A 12 -10.48 30.09 1.28
N VAL A 13 -9.80 29.55 2.30
CA VAL A 13 -9.62 30.07 3.67
C VAL A 13 -8.18 29.89 4.17
N ASN A 14 -7.87 30.76 5.13
CA ASN A 14 -6.60 31.20 5.67
C ASN A 14 -5.99 30.24 6.72
N ARG A 15 -4.65 30.32 6.86
CA ARG A 15 -3.76 29.83 7.95
C ARG A 15 -3.35 28.34 7.87
N PHE A 16 -2.06 27.97 7.83
CA PHE A 16 -0.91 28.53 8.54
C PHE A 16 0.35 28.59 7.66
N HIS A 17 1.05 29.72 7.75
CA HIS A 17 2.47 29.83 7.45
C HIS A 17 3.28 28.92 8.39
N ASN A 18 4.02 27.95 7.85
CA ASN A 18 5.37 27.71 8.33
C ASN A 18 6.22 27.04 7.25
N ARG A 19 7.28 27.74 6.85
CA ARG A 19 8.32 27.22 5.98
C ARG A 19 9.06 26.12 6.74
N ARG A 20 8.75 24.87 6.45
CA ARG A 20 9.68 23.76 6.59
C ARG A 20 9.59 22.97 5.31
N CYS A 21 10.73 22.55 4.79
CA CYS A 21 10.85 21.63 3.68
C CYS A 21 9.98 20.41 3.99
N LEU A 22 8.76 20.39 3.45
CA LEU A 22 7.80 19.32 3.69
C LEU A 22 8.22 18.15 2.80
N PHE A 23 8.28 16.97 3.42
CA PHE A 23 8.73 15.71 2.85
C PHE A 23 8.18 15.47 1.43
N PRO A 24 8.94 14.80 0.53
CA PRO A 24 8.48 14.43 -0.81
C PRO A 24 7.12 13.68 -0.81
N THR A 25 6.79 13.01 0.29
CA THR A 25 5.56 12.22 0.49
C THR A 25 4.28 13.06 0.56
N LEU A 26 4.32 14.27 1.12
CA LEU A 26 3.15 15.15 1.19
C LEU A 26 2.82 15.74 -0.18
N GLN A 27 3.84 16.20 -0.92
CA GLN A 27 3.66 16.67 -2.28
C GLN A 27 3.24 15.55 -3.23
N PHE A 28 3.68 14.31 -2.97
CA PHE A 28 3.26 13.12 -3.69
C PHE A 28 1.76 12.81 -3.48
N LEU A 29 1.25 13.00 -2.25
CA LEU A 29 -0.18 12.88 -1.96
C LEU A 29 -1.00 14.01 -2.59
N ASP A 30 -0.53 15.25 -2.47
CA ASP A 30 -1.22 16.45 -2.98
C ASP A 30 -1.39 16.46 -4.52
N ASN A 31 -0.63 15.64 -5.24
CA ASN A 31 -0.66 15.55 -6.71
C ASN A 31 -1.28 14.24 -7.23
N ASP A 32 -2.13 13.55 -6.46
CA ASP A 32 -2.72 12.25 -6.86
C ASP A 32 -1.63 11.19 -7.22
N GLY A 33 -0.42 11.34 -6.68
CA GLY A 33 0.71 10.45 -6.98
C GLY A 33 0.44 9.03 -6.52
N LEU A 34 -0.19 8.89 -5.34
CA LEU A 34 -0.57 7.58 -4.80
C LEU A 34 -1.56 6.84 -5.72
N ARG A 35 -2.56 7.56 -6.26
CA ARG A 35 -3.53 7.00 -7.21
C ARG A 35 -2.85 6.51 -8.49
N HIS A 36 -1.92 7.28 -9.04
CA HIS A 36 -1.16 6.88 -10.22
C HIS A 36 -0.31 5.64 -9.94
N VAL A 37 0.37 5.59 -8.80
CA VAL A 37 1.20 4.43 -8.44
C VAL A 37 0.34 3.18 -8.20
N LEU A 38 -0.83 3.29 -7.58
CA LEU A 38 -1.77 2.17 -7.46
C LEU A 38 -2.26 1.67 -8.81
N THR A 39 -2.53 2.58 -9.75
CA THR A 39 -2.90 2.23 -11.14
C THR A 39 -1.76 1.49 -11.84
N LEU A 40 -0.52 1.96 -11.71
CA LEU A 40 0.65 1.29 -12.26
C LEU A 40 0.85 -0.11 -11.65
N LEU A 41 0.62 -0.25 -10.35
CA LEU A 41 0.73 -1.53 -9.67
C LEU A 41 -0.32 -2.54 -10.18
N ARG A 42 -1.55 -2.08 -10.45
CA ARG A 42 -2.65 -2.92 -10.93
C ARG A 42 -2.51 -3.29 -12.41
N ASP A 43 -2.33 -2.30 -13.27
CA ASP A 43 -2.63 -2.44 -14.69
C ASP A 43 -1.40 -2.46 -15.61
N ASP A 44 -0.22 -2.05 -15.12
CA ASP A 44 0.95 -1.93 -15.99
C ASP A 44 1.40 -3.30 -16.50
N PRO A 45 1.64 -3.49 -17.81
CA PRO A 45 2.06 -4.77 -18.36
C PRO A 45 3.47 -5.18 -17.94
N ASP A 46 4.35 -4.22 -17.64
CA ASP A 46 5.74 -4.47 -17.28
C ASP A 46 5.89 -4.84 -15.78
N LYS A 47 6.41 -6.06 -15.55
CA LYS A 47 6.75 -6.57 -14.21
C LYS A 47 7.71 -5.64 -13.46
N GLY A 48 8.66 -5.02 -14.16
CA GLY A 48 9.62 -4.08 -13.60
C GLY A 48 8.97 -2.79 -13.13
N VAL A 49 7.98 -2.28 -13.87
CA VAL A 49 7.19 -1.10 -13.46
C VAL A 49 6.34 -1.43 -12.25
N ARG A 50 5.62 -2.56 -12.25
CA ARG A 50 4.83 -3.01 -11.10
C ARG A 50 5.68 -3.20 -9.84
N SER A 51 6.88 -3.77 -9.98
CA SER A 51 7.82 -3.93 -8.86
C SER A 51 8.26 -2.59 -8.26
N LYS A 52 8.51 -1.59 -9.10
CA LYS A 52 8.86 -0.23 -8.65
C LYS A 52 7.65 0.48 -8.02
N ALA A 53 6.47 0.29 -8.60
CA ALA A 53 5.23 0.82 -8.04
C ALA A 53 4.95 0.25 -6.65
N GLN A 54 5.10 -1.07 -6.49
CA GLN A 54 4.98 -1.72 -5.18
C GLN A 54 5.97 -1.15 -4.15
N TYR A 55 7.22 -0.94 -4.56
CA TYR A 55 8.23 -0.34 -3.68
C TYR A 55 7.85 1.10 -3.28
N ALA A 56 7.35 1.89 -4.22
CA ALA A 56 6.88 3.25 -3.96
C ALA A 56 5.67 3.27 -3.01
N VAL A 57 4.68 2.38 -3.19
CA VAL A 57 3.56 2.22 -2.25
C VAL A 57 4.07 1.85 -0.87
N SER A 58 4.92 0.82 -0.77
CA SER A 58 5.47 0.36 0.52
C SER A 58 6.25 1.46 1.24
N GLY A 59 6.99 2.30 0.53
CA GLY A 59 7.72 3.42 1.14
C GLY A 59 6.82 4.57 1.56
N ALA A 60 5.77 4.84 0.79
CA ALA A 60 4.83 5.92 1.07
C ALA A 60 4.00 5.62 2.33
N ILE A 61 3.45 4.41 2.46
CA ILE A 61 2.51 4.08 3.55
C ILE A 61 3.19 3.77 4.89
N LYS A 62 4.43 3.27 4.89
CA LYS A 62 5.18 2.94 6.14
C LYS A 62 5.65 4.17 6.92
N HIS A 63 5.91 5.27 6.23
CA HIS A 63 6.51 6.45 6.84
C HIS A 63 5.52 7.60 7.03
N PHE A 64 4.29 7.44 6.55
CA PHE A 64 3.34 8.53 6.47
C PHE A 64 1.91 8.05 6.75
N PRO A 65 1.40 8.22 7.99
CA PRO A 65 0.06 7.79 8.38
C PRO A 65 -1.04 8.38 7.47
N GLU A 66 -0.91 9.63 7.04
CA GLU A 66 -1.88 10.24 6.13
C GLU A 66 -1.85 9.59 4.73
N ALA A 67 -0.72 9.00 4.32
CA ALA A 67 -0.66 8.20 3.09
C ALA A 67 -1.37 6.86 3.27
N LEU A 68 -1.31 6.27 4.46
CA LEU A 68 -2.03 5.04 4.78
C LEU A 68 -3.55 5.28 4.79
N GLU A 69 -4.01 6.38 5.40
CA GLU A 69 -5.43 6.78 5.34
C GLU A 69 -5.90 7.02 3.90
N ALA A 70 -5.12 7.75 3.11
CA ALA A 70 -5.42 8.00 1.71
C ALA A 70 -5.42 6.69 0.89
N PHE A 71 -4.46 5.79 1.15
CA PHE A 71 -4.39 4.47 0.54
C PHE A 71 -5.63 3.63 0.86
N ALA A 72 -6.03 3.59 2.14
CA ALA A 72 -7.22 2.89 2.59
C ALA A 72 -8.49 3.46 1.93
N GLY A 73 -8.65 4.79 1.96
CA GLY A 73 -9.78 5.49 1.36
C GLY A 73 -9.89 5.36 -0.17
N MET A 74 -8.79 5.02 -0.85
CA MET A 74 -8.76 4.75 -2.30
C MET A 74 -8.95 3.28 -2.67
N GLY A 75 -9.23 2.39 -1.71
CA GLY A 75 -9.35 0.94 -1.97
C GLY A 75 -7.99 0.28 -2.23
N GLY A 76 -6.90 0.82 -1.67
CA GLY A 76 -5.55 0.28 -1.87
C GLY A 76 -5.40 -1.18 -1.43
N TYR A 77 -6.14 -1.60 -0.38
CA TYR A 77 -6.16 -2.99 0.06
C TYR A 77 -6.73 -3.93 -1.00
N ASP A 78 -7.73 -3.48 -1.77
CA ASP A 78 -8.33 -4.25 -2.87
C ASP A 78 -7.29 -4.48 -3.96
N VAL A 79 -6.57 -3.42 -4.34
CA VAL A 79 -5.50 -3.46 -5.34
C VAL A 79 -4.41 -4.43 -4.91
N LEU A 80 -3.97 -4.39 -3.65
CA LEU A 80 -2.98 -5.36 -3.15
C LEU A 80 -3.50 -6.79 -3.18
N GLY A 81 -4.77 -6.99 -2.85
CA GLY A 81 -5.42 -8.30 -2.93
C GLY A 81 -5.46 -8.84 -4.36
N GLU A 82 -5.84 -8.03 -5.34
CA GLU A 82 -5.82 -8.40 -6.77
C GLU A 82 -4.41 -8.77 -7.23
N VAL A 83 -3.41 -8.02 -6.80
CA VAL A 83 -2.01 -8.28 -7.16
C VAL A 83 -1.56 -9.62 -6.58
N ILE A 84 -1.93 -9.95 -5.34
CA ILE A 84 -1.61 -11.26 -4.73
C ILE A 84 -2.26 -12.41 -5.49
N THR A 85 -3.54 -12.28 -5.85
CA THR A 85 -4.24 -13.35 -6.57
C THR A 85 -3.64 -13.60 -7.96
N ARG A 86 -3.16 -12.55 -8.62
CA ARG A 86 -2.56 -12.62 -9.97
C ARG A 86 -1.06 -12.93 -9.97
N ALA A 87 -0.33 -12.63 -8.90
CA ALA A 87 1.11 -12.77 -8.88
C ALA A 87 1.51 -14.25 -8.79
N ASP A 88 2.16 -14.75 -9.83
CA ASP A 88 2.72 -16.11 -9.86
C ASP A 88 4.20 -16.16 -9.45
N ASP A 89 4.82 -15.01 -9.17
CA ASP A 89 6.23 -14.95 -8.79
C ASP A 89 6.41 -14.82 -7.26
N PRO A 90 7.15 -15.76 -6.64
CA PRO A 90 7.41 -15.72 -5.20
C PRO A 90 8.02 -14.41 -4.66
N PRO A 91 8.95 -13.73 -5.37
CA PRO A 91 9.54 -12.49 -4.87
C PRO A 91 8.53 -11.35 -4.69
N THR A 92 7.57 -11.19 -5.60
CA THR A 92 6.53 -10.16 -5.50
C THR A 92 5.58 -10.47 -4.35
N LEU A 93 5.11 -11.71 -4.27
CA LEU A 93 4.23 -12.17 -3.20
C LEU A 93 4.85 -11.93 -1.82
N ARG A 94 6.10 -12.35 -1.59
CA ARG A 94 6.81 -12.12 -0.31
C ARG A 94 6.84 -10.65 0.09
N LYS A 95 7.05 -9.75 -0.86
CA LYS A 95 7.08 -8.30 -0.59
C LYS A 95 5.71 -7.75 -0.20
N ILE A 96 4.61 -8.25 -0.79
CA ILE A 96 3.26 -7.82 -0.42
C ILE A 96 2.91 -8.37 0.97
N ILE A 97 3.21 -9.64 1.23
CA ILE A 97 3.01 -10.28 2.53
C ILE A 97 3.78 -9.52 3.62
N PHE A 98 5.04 -9.19 3.36
CA PHE A 98 5.85 -8.38 4.27
C PHE A 98 5.27 -6.98 4.51
N LEU A 99 4.66 -6.37 3.48
CA LEU A 99 3.97 -5.11 3.62
C LEU A 99 2.78 -5.22 4.57
N TYR A 100 1.92 -6.23 4.41
CA TYR A 100 0.81 -6.47 5.34
C TYR A 100 1.29 -6.70 6.78
N ASN A 101 2.34 -7.50 6.98
CA ASN A 101 2.92 -7.70 8.30
C ASN A 101 3.39 -6.39 8.92
N THR A 102 4.03 -5.54 8.12
CA THR A 102 4.49 -4.23 8.61
C THR A 102 3.31 -3.35 8.98
N LEU A 103 2.28 -3.29 8.13
CA LEU A 103 1.08 -2.47 8.38
C LEU A 103 0.34 -2.89 9.65
N MET A 104 0.17 -4.19 9.89
CA MET A 104 -0.48 -4.69 11.10
C MET A 104 0.36 -4.46 12.36
N ALA A 105 1.69 -4.50 12.23
CA ALA A 105 2.60 -4.20 13.34
C ALA A 105 2.63 -2.71 13.70
N GLU A 106 2.49 -1.83 12.70
CA GLU A 106 2.45 -0.37 12.90
C GLU A 106 1.06 0.11 13.35
N ASP A 107 -0.01 -0.43 12.77
CA ASP A 107 -1.39 -0.09 13.10
C ASP A 107 -2.28 -1.35 13.22
N PRO A 108 -2.60 -1.79 14.46
CA PRO A 108 -3.49 -2.92 14.71
C PRO A 108 -4.89 -2.75 14.11
N ALA A 109 -5.36 -1.51 13.86
CA ALA A 109 -6.66 -1.27 13.23
C ALA A 109 -6.71 -1.71 11.76
N THR A 110 -5.56 -1.97 11.14
CA THR A 110 -5.48 -2.54 9.79
C THR A 110 -5.93 -4.01 9.76
N ALA A 111 -5.77 -4.77 10.84
CA ALA A 111 -6.13 -6.19 10.90
C ALA A 111 -7.61 -6.48 10.57
N PRO A 112 -8.61 -5.82 11.21
CA PRO A 112 -10.01 -6.03 10.86
C PRO A 112 -10.34 -5.64 9.42
N VAL A 113 -9.72 -4.58 8.88
CA VAL A 113 -9.91 -4.15 7.47
C VAL A 113 -9.43 -5.23 6.50
N LEU A 114 -8.25 -5.81 6.75
CA LEU A 114 -7.70 -6.88 5.91
C LEU A 114 -8.56 -8.15 5.96
N ARG A 115 -9.12 -8.46 7.14
CA ARG A 115 -10.05 -9.58 7.34
C ARG A 115 -11.34 -9.38 6.55
N ASP A 116 -11.97 -8.21 6.69
CA ASP A 116 -13.24 -7.89 6.02
C ASP A 116 -13.09 -7.82 4.49
N ASN A 117 -11.90 -7.48 4.00
CA ASN A 117 -11.57 -7.49 2.58
C ASN A 117 -11.19 -8.89 2.03
N GLY A 118 -11.35 -9.95 2.82
CA GLY A 118 -11.05 -11.32 2.39
C GLY A 118 -9.58 -11.56 2.06
N THR A 119 -8.67 -10.74 2.62
CA THR A 119 -7.21 -10.92 2.43
C THR A 119 -6.75 -12.26 2.97
N VAL A 120 -7.37 -12.75 4.05
CA VAL A 120 -7.08 -14.08 4.64
C VAL A 120 -7.30 -15.19 3.61
N ALA A 121 -8.46 -15.22 2.94
CA ALA A 121 -8.77 -16.24 1.94
C ALA A 121 -7.78 -16.18 0.75
N LYS A 122 -7.39 -14.96 0.33
CA LYS A 122 -6.38 -14.78 -0.74
C LYS A 122 -5.01 -15.30 -0.32
N LEU A 123 -4.61 -15.10 0.95
CA LEU A 123 -3.35 -15.62 1.49
C LEU A 123 -3.36 -17.15 1.64
N GLU A 124 -4.49 -17.75 2.02
CA GLU A 124 -4.66 -19.20 2.05
C GLU A 124 -4.54 -19.81 0.64
N GLU A 125 -5.06 -19.15 -0.40
CA GLU A 125 -4.87 -19.58 -1.79
C GLU A 125 -3.38 -19.57 -2.18
N VAL A 126 -2.62 -18.55 -1.75
CA VAL A 126 -1.17 -18.47 -1.96
C VAL A 126 -0.45 -19.61 -1.23
N LEU A 127 -0.83 -19.92 0.01
CA LEU A 127 -0.29 -21.07 0.74
C LEU A 127 -0.57 -22.38 0.02
N GLY A 128 -1.76 -22.54 -0.58
CA GLY A 128 -2.07 -23.69 -1.41
C GLY A 128 -1.17 -23.83 -2.64
N LYS A 129 -0.77 -22.71 -3.25
CA LYS A 129 0.12 -22.68 -4.43
C LYS A 129 1.60 -22.85 -4.10
N PHE A 130 2.05 -22.34 -2.95
CA PHE A 130 3.48 -22.27 -2.58
C PHE A 130 3.80 -23.00 -1.27
N GLY A 131 2.97 -23.96 -0.85
CA GLY A 131 3.09 -24.64 0.45
C GLY A 131 4.38 -25.46 0.65
N GLU A 132 5.13 -25.73 -0.42
CA GLU A 132 6.45 -26.38 -0.35
C GLU A 132 7.61 -25.40 -0.11
N ASP A 133 7.37 -24.09 -0.24
CA ASP A 133 8.37 -23.04 0.01
C ASP A 133 8.31 -22.61 1.48
N GLU A 134 9.22 -23.15 2.29
CA GLU A 134 9.29 -22.94 3.74
C GLU A 134 9.31 -21.44 4.12
N ASP A 135 10.03 -20.62 3.36
CA ASP A 135 10.11 -19.17 3.59
C ASP A 135 8.80 -18.44 3.25
N MET A 136 8.04 -18.95 2.26
CA MET A 136 6.67 -18.47 2.01
C MET A 136 5.70 -18.86 3.11
N VAL A 137 5.76 -20.12 3.55
CA VAL A 137 4.88 -20.62 4.61
C VAL A 137 5.11 -19.87 5.92
N GLU A 138 6.36 -19.59 6.30
CA GLU A 138 6.68 -18.78 7.47
C GLU A 138 6.16 -17.33 7.33
N LYS A 139 6.40 -16.70 6.17
CA LYS A 139 5.99 -15.32 5.92
C LYS A 139 4.48 -15.13 5.85
N VAL A 140 3.73 -16.09 5.30
CA VAL A 140 2.25 -16.04 5.22
C VAL A 140 1.61 -16.57 6.51
N GLY A 141 2.24 -17.52 7.19
CA GLY A 141 1.75 -18.07 8.46
C GLY A 141 1.68 -17.02 9.56
N SER A 142 2.62 -16.06 9.59
CA SER A 142 2.60 -14.93 10.53
C SER A 142 1.36 -14.02 10.39
N PRO A 143 1.02 -13.45 9.21
CA PRO A 143 -0.17 -12.62 9.03
C PRO A 143 -1.46 -13.40 9.21
N VAL A 144 -1.54 -14.63 8.70
CA VAL A 144 -2.74 -15.47 8.85
C VAL A 144 -2.98 -15.78 10.33
N SER A 145 -1.94 -16.19 11.07
CA SER A 145 -2.07 -16.42 12.52
C SER A 145 -2.45 -15.15 13.26
N PHE A 146 -1.87 -14.00 12.90
CA PHE A 146 -2.22 -12.73 13.55
C PHE A 146 -3.66 -12.32 13.29
N LEU A 147 -4.14 -12.43 12.05
CA LEU A 147 -5.52 -12.14 11.67
C LEU A 147 -6.53 -13.10 12.33
N VAL A 148 -6.16 -14.38 12.51
CA VAL A 148 -7.01 -15.39 13.19
C VAL A 148 -6.97 -15.24 14.72
N VAL A 149 -5.88 -14.75 15.32
CA VAL A 149 -5.80 -14.55 16.79
C VAL A 149 -6.60 -13.32 17.24
N VAL A 150 -6.73 -12.30 16.38
CA VAL A 150 -7.59 -11.13 16.65
C VAL A 150 -9.08 -11.52 16.76
N ASP A 151 -9.51 -12.70 16.28
CA ASP A 151 -10.88 -13.21 16.52
C ASP A 151 -11.19 -13.57 17.99
N ILE A 152 -10.17 -13.66 18.87
CA ILE A 152 -10.34 -14.15 20.26
C ILE A 152 -10.37 -13.00 21.29
N LEU A 153 -10.07 -11.75 20.89
CA LEU A 153 -10.03 -10.57 21.76
C LEU A 153 -11.17 -9.60 21.45
#